data_AF-A0A3D4UHW3-F1
#
_entry.id   AF-A0A3D4UHW3-F1
#
_cell.length_a   1.000
_cell.length_b   1.000
_cell.length_c   1.000
_cell.angle_alpha   90.00
_cell.angle_beta   90.00
_cell.angle_gamma   90.00
#
_symmetry.space_group_name_H-M   'P 1'
#
loop_
_entity.id
_entity.type
_entity.pdbx_description
1 polymer ?
#
loop_
_entity_poly.entity_id
_entity_poly.type
_entity_poly.pdbx_seq_one_letter_code
_entity_poly.pdbx_strand_id
1 'polypeptide(L)'
;MPRLPAGGDEHLQDQGRLTSPASRPITLRSRVNESDLHNHIYARSGALKLGSSQLLVGPGDDCAVIQSPSGDTQLLTVDQIVEGRHFTPDTDIDLIARKAIARSVSDIAAMGGHPDWALATGVLPRGYPHA
;
A
#
# COMPACT_ATOMS: atom_id res chain seq x y z
N MET A 1 66.61 -5.56 1.10
CA MET A 1 66.21 -6.80 1.80
C MET A 1 66.31 -6.53 3.30
N PRO A 2 65.25 -6.71 4.10
CA PRO A 2 64.75 -8.06 4.43
C PRO A 2 63.21 -8.19 4.50
N ARG A 3 62.79 -9.40 4.92
CA ARG A 3 61.57 -10.18 4.64
C ARG A 3 60.33 -9.80 5.45
N LEU A 4 59.16 -10.19 4.92
CA LEU A 4 57.90 -10.41 5.64
C LEU A 4 58.01 -11.48 6.73
N PRO A 5 57.11 -11.44 7.73
CA PRO A 5 56.41 -12.66 8.12
C PRO A 5 54.87 -12.50 8.12
N ALA A 6 54.24 -13.67 8.12
CA ALA A 6 52.82 -13.96 7.95
C ALA A 6 51.99 -13.87 9.24
N GLY A 7 50.67 -13.82 9.07
CA GLY A 7 49.61 -13.80 10.09
C GLY A 7 48.58 -12.76 9.65
N GLY A 8 47.40 -13.12 9.17
CA GLY A 8 46.40 -13.91 9.89
C GLY A 8 45.56 -12.91 10.67
N ASP A 9 44.48 -12.43 10.05
CA ASP A 9 43.31 -11.88 10.74
C ASP A 9 42.14 -11.87 9.75
N GLU A 10 41.51 -13.03 9.71
CA GLU A 10 40.09 -13.23 9.53
C GLU A 10 39.25 -12.18 10.28
N HIS A 11 38.73 -11.17 9.59
CA HIS A 11 37.53 -10.50 10.09
C HIS A 11 36.65 -9.92 8.99
N LEU A 12 35.40 -10.38 9.05
CA LEU A 12 34.18 -9.69 8.65
C LEU A 12 33.87 -9.64 7.14
N GLN A 13 33.47 -10.81 6.63
CA GLN A 13 32.43 -10.88 5.60
C GLN A 13 31.32 -11.83 6.06
N ASP A 14 30.50 -11.37 7.01
CA ASP A 14 29.12 -11.86 7.11
C ASP A 14 28.22 -10.85 6.40
N GLN A 15 28.22 -10.93 5.06
CA GLN A 15 27.13 -10.34 4.30
C GLN A 15 25.91 -11.25 4.53
N GLY A 16 25.23 -10.99 5.63
CA GLY A 16 23.91 -11.50 5.93
C GLY A 16 22.99 -11.18 4.77
N ARG A 17 22.91 -12.12 3.83
CA ARG A 17 21.87 -12.17 2.81
C ARG A 17 20.56 -12.18 3.60
N LEU A 18 19.86 -11.05 3.64
CA LEU A 18 18.46 -11.04 4.05
C LEU A 18 17.73 -11.97 3.08
N THR A 19 17.59 -13.22 3.50
CA THR A 19 16.72 -14.17 2.84
C THR A 19 15.32 -13.67 3.12
N SER A 20 14.75 -12.95 2.15
CA SER A 20 13.31 -12.71 2.12
C SER A 20 12.64 -14.06 2.37
N PRO A 21 11.79 -14.22 3.41
CA PRO A 21 11.10 -15.47 3.62
C PRO A 21 10.33 -15.80 2.34
N ALA A 22 10.53 -17.00 1.82
CA ALA A 22 9.86 -17.47 0.61
C ALA A 22 8.34 -17.32 0.81
N SER A 23 7.77 -16.27 0.21
CA SER A 23 6.35 -15.99 0.34
C SER A 23 5.60 -17.11 -0.37
N ARG A 24 5.03 -18.05 0.40
CA ARG A 24 4.22 -19.14 -0.16
C ARG A 24 3.10 -18.51 -1.00
N PRO A 25 2.86 -18.98 -2.23
CA PRO A 25 1.77 -18.47 -3.04
C PRO A 25 0.46 -18.72 -2.29
N ILE A 26 -0.24 -17.64 -1.95
CA ILE A 26 -1.56 -17.72 -1.35
C ILE A 26 -2.52 -18.21 -2.44
N THR A 27 -3.10 -19.38 -2.22
CA THR A 27 -4.20 -19.86 -3.05
C THR A 27 -5.49 -19.32 -2.46
N LEU A 28 -6.23 -18.47 -3.18
CA LEU A 28 -7.52 -17.86 -2.82
C LEU A 28 -8.65 -18.86 -2.43
N ARG A 29 -8.35 -20.16 -2.37
CA ARG A 29 -9.28 -21.24 -2.02
C ARG A 29 -9.43 -21.47 -0.51
N SER A 30 -8.51 -20.94 0.32
CA SER A 30 -8.70 -20.86 1.77
C SER A 30 -9.21 -19.47 2.17
N ARG A 31 -10.01 -19.36 3.23
CA ARG A 31 -10.45 -18.07 3.79
C ARG A 31 -9.23 -17.25 4.26
N VAL A 32 -8.69 -16.43 3.37
CA VAL A 32 -7.68 -15.40 3.66
C VAL A 32 -8.43 -14.23 4.30
N ASN A 33 -8.04 -13.81 5.50
CA ASN A 33 -8.58 -12.58 6.07
C ASN A 33 -7.84 -11.36 5.50
N GLU A 34 -8.37 -10.16 5.74
CA GLU A 34 -7.79 -8.92 5.23
C GLU A 34 -6.34 -8.71 5.67
N SER A 35 -6.03 -8.97 6.94
CA SER A 35 -4.68 -8.85 7.49
C SER A 35 -3.70 -9.78 6.79
N ASP A 36 -4.10 -11.00 6.46
CA ASP A 36 -3.28 -11.95 5.71
C ASP A 36 -2.93 -11.41 4.31
N LEU A 37 -3.90 -10.78 3.64
CA LEU A 37 -3.70 -10.18 2.32
C LEU A 37 -2.77 -8.97 2.39
N HIS A 38 -2.97 -8.07 3.37
CA HIS A 38 -2.08 -6.92 3.59
C HIS A 38 -0.64 -7.38 3.82
N ASN A 39 -0.44 -8.34 4.72
CA ASN A 39 0.88 -8.93 4.99
C ASN A 39 1.50 -9.54 3.73
N HIS A 40 0.70 -10.19 2.88
CA HIS A 40 1.19 -10.73 1.62
C HIS A 40 1.65 -9.63 0.65
N ILE A 41 0.85 -8.57 0.49
CA ILE A 41 1.19 -7.41 -0.36
C ILE A 41 2.49 -6.78 0.14
N TYR A 42 2.63 -6.56 1.44
CA TYR A 42 3.85 -6.03 2.04
C TYR A 42 5.07 -6.89 1.74
N ALA A 43 5.00 -8.19 2.02
CA ALA A 43 6.10 -9.11 1.80
C ALA A 43 6.52 -9.15 0.32
N ARG A 44 5.56 -9.13 -0.61
CA ARG A 44 5.83 -9.16 -2.06
C ARG A 44 6.33 -7.83 -2.60
N SER A 45 5.89 -6.72 -2.02
CA SER A 45 6.26 -5.37 -2.47
C SER A 45 7.57 -4.89 -1.85
N GLY A 46 8.04 -5.46 -0.74
CA GLY A 46 9.30 -5.08 -0.10
C GLY A 46 10.56 -5.30 -0.94
N ALA A 47 10.49 -6.17 -1.96
CA ALA A 47 11.58 -6.36 -2.93
C ALA A 47 11.59 -5.29 -4.05
N LEU A 48 10.51 -4.50 -4.19
CA LEU A 48 10.49 -3.37 -5.09
C LEU A 48 11.44 -2.32 -4.53
N LYS A 49 12.54 -2.03 -5.23
CA LYS A 49 13.41 -0.89 -4.92
C LYS A 49 12.64 0.40 -5.22
N LEU A 50 11.81 0.82 -4.26
CA LEU A 50 11.19 2.14 -4.26
C LEU A 50 12.29 3.14 -3.90
N GLY A 51 12.55 4.09 -4.80
CA GLY A 51 13.62 5.10 -4.61
C GLY A 51 13.31 6.17 -3.57
N SER A 52 12.27 6.01 -2.74
CA SER A 52 11.67 7.11 -2.00
C SER A 52 11.92 7.03 -0.50
N SER A 53 12.83 7.87 0.00
CA SER A 53 12.95 8.28 1.41
C SER A 53 11.77 9.16 1.89
N GLN A 54 10.72 9.28 1.07
CA GLN A 54 9.62 10.21 1.26
C GLN A 54 8.42 9.57 1.96
N LEU A 55 8.38 8.25 2.13
CA LEU A 55 7.34 7.59 2.93
C LEU A 55 7.65 7.80 4.42
N LEU A 56 6.87 8.63 5.10
CA LEU A 56 7.03 8.92 6.52
C LEU A 56 6.30 7.88 7.39
N VAL A 57 5.08 7.51 6.98
CA VAL A 57 4.26 6.49 7.64
C VAL A 57 3.66 5.59 6.57
N GLY A 58 3.97 4.29 6.65
CA GLY A 58 3.36 3.28 5.78
C GLY A 58 1.89 3.02 6.12
N PRO A 59 1.16 2.23 5.31
CA PRO A 59 -0.24 1.89 5.59
C PRO A 59 -0.41 1.10 6.90
N GLY A 60 -0.70 1.81 7.99
CA GLY A 60 -0.80 1.21 9.33
C GLY A 60 -1.92 1.78 10.20
N ASP A 61 -2.69 2.72 9.64
CA ASP A 61 -3.89 3.34 10.20
C ASP A 61 -4.82 3.67 9.02
N ASP A 62 -5.46 4.84 8.96
CA ASP A 62 -6.41 5.20 7.89
C ASP A 62 -5.77 5.76 6.61
N CYS A 63 -4.52 6.27 6.64
CA CYS A 63 -3.82 6.82 5.47
C CYS A 63 -2.32 6.52 5.48
N ALA A 64 -1.69 6.51 4.30
CA ALA A 64 -0.25 6.65 4.17
C ALA A 64 0.17 8.13 4.25
N VAL A 65 1.32 8.40 4.85
CA VAL A 65 1.88 9.75 4.98
C VAL A 65 3.15 9.83 4.15
N ILE A 66 3.19 10.76 3.19
CA ILE A 66 4.37 11.02 2.37
C ILE A 66 4.84 12.46 2.53
N GLN A 67 6.14 12.67 2.41
CA GLN A 67 6.73 13.99 2.27
C GLN A 67 6.89 14.29 0.77
N SER A 68 6.25 15.36 0.31
CA SER A 68 6.44 15.85 -1.05
C SER A 68 7.86 16.40 -1.24
N PRO A 69 8.35 16.53 -2.49
CA PRO A 69 9.65 17.14 -2.75
C PRO A 69 9.79 18.60 -2.26
N SER A 70 8.67 19.33 -2.10
CA SER A 70 8.66 20.68 -1.51
C SER A 70 8.78 20.68 0.02
N GLY A 71 8.71 19.52 0.66
CA GLY A 71 8.80 19.35 2.11
C GLY A 71 7.45 19.22 2.81
N ASP A 72 6.34 19.50 2.12
CA ASP A 72 4.99 19.40 2.66
C ASP A 72 4.58 17.95 2.89
N THR A 73 3.83 17.70 3.95
CA THR A 73 3.26 16.39 4.25
C THR A 73 1.95 16.20 3.49
N GLN A 74 1.82 15.08 2.79
CA GLN A 74 0.60 14.67 2.10
C GLN A 74 0.08 13.35 2.67
N LEU A 75 -1.24 13.28 2.81
CA LEU A 75 -1.96 12.08 3.18
C LEU A 75 -2.52 11.43 1.94
N LEU A 76 -2.31 10.12 1.81
CA LEU A 76 -2.82 9.33 0.69
C LEU A 76 -3.65 8.18 1.23
N THR A 77 -4.88 8.07 0.73
CA THR A 77 -5.77 6.92 0.93
C THR A 77 -6.37 6.53 -0.41
N VAL A 78 -6.79 5.28 -0.50
CA VAL A 78 -7.59 4.77 -1.62
C VAL A 78 -8.63 3.83 -1.04
N ASP A 79 -9.87 3.99 -1.48
CA ASP A 79 -10.97 3.17 -1.00
C ASP A 79 -11.84 2.69 -2.16
N GLN A 80 -12.38 1.49 -2.04
CA GLN A 80 -13.20 0.88 -3.10
C GLN A 80 -14.60 0.57 -2.58
N ILE A 81 -15.61 0.91 -3.38
CA ILE A 81 -16.98 0.44 -3.18
C ILE A 81 -17.34 -0.59 -4.25
N VAL A 82 -18.07 -1.63 -3.84
CA VAL A 82 -18.29 -2.84 -4.63
C VAL A 82 -19.75 -3.23 -4.51
N GLU A 83 -20.42 -3.50 -5.63
CA GLU A 83 -21.80 -3.96 -5.67
C GLU A 83 -21.96 -5.27 -4.89
N GLY A 84 -23.07 -5.43 -4.17
CA GLY A 84 -23.34 -6.59 -3.32
C GLY A 84 -22.56 -6.61 -1.99
N ARG A 85 -21.60 -5.70 -1.81
CA ARG A 85 -20.88 -5.49 -0.53
C ARG A 85 -21.16 -4.14 0.10
N HIS A 86 -21.06 -3.08 -0.70
CA HIS A 86 -21.13 -1.68 -0.25
C HIS A 86 -22.41 -0.98 -0.68
N PHE A 87 -23.03 -1.43 -1.77
CA PHE A 87 -24.30 -0.94 -2.31
C PHE A 87 -25.04 -2.09 -3.02
N THR A 88 -26.33 -1.92 -3.29
CA THR A 88 -27.17 -2.88 -4.04
C THR A 88 -27.35 -2.43 -5.49
N PRO A 89 -27.73 -3.32 -6.43
CA PRO A 89 -27.98 -2.94 -7.82
C PRO A 89 -29.01 -1.82 -7.99
N ASP A 90 -29.98 -1.71 -7.07
CA ASP A 90 -31.02 -0.68 -7.08
C ASP A 90 -30.60 0.64 -6.41
N THR A 91 -29.36 0.75 -5.92
CA THR A 91 -28.87 1.97 -5.28
C THR A 91 -28.66 3.05 -6.33
N ASP A 92 -29.22 4.24 -6.08
CA ASP A 92 -29.03 5.41 -6.94
C ASP A 92 -27.52 5.74 -7.12
N ILE A 93 -27.12 6.02 -8.37
CA ILE A 93 -25.74 6.32 -8.74
C ILE A 93 -25.17 7.53 -7.99
N ASP A 94 -25.98 8.54 -7.65
CA ASP A 94 -25.52 9.70 -6.88
C ASP A 94 -25.23 9.32 -5.43
N LEU A 95 -25.94 8.35 -4.87
CA LEU A 95 -25.65 7.79 -3.55
C LEU A 95 -24.37 6.94 -3.58
N ILE A 96 -24.16 6.16 -4.65
CA ILE A 96 -22.94 5.39 -4.88
C ILE A 96 -21.74 6.34 -4.99
N ALA A 97 -21.80 7.35 -5.84
CA ALA A 97 -20.74 8.33 -6.05
C ALA A 97 -20.40 9.11 -4.77
N ARG A 98 -21.43 9.57 -4.03
CA ARG A 98 -21.24 10.23 -2.74
C ARG A 98 -20.50 9.31 -1.77
N LYS A 99 -20.91 8.05 -1.68
CA LYS A 99 -20.27 7.08 -0.77
C LYS A 99 -18.83 6.77 -1.20
N ALA A 100 -18.55 6.68 -2.49
CA ALA A 100 -17.20 6.44 -3.00
C ALA A 100 -16.20 7.50 -2.52
N ILE A 101 -16.57 8.78 -2.62
CA ILE A 101 -15.72 9.89 -2.19
C ILE A 101 -15.72 10.07 -0.67
N ALA A 102 -16.90 9.95 -0.03
CA ALA A 102 -17.04 10.21 1.39
C ALA A 102 -16.17 9.29 2.26
N ARG A 103 -15.89 8.06 1.81
CA ARG A 103 -15.03 7.13 2.53
C ARG A 103 -13.58 7.63 2.60
N SER A 104 -12.94 7.88 1.46
CA SER A 104 -11.57 8.43 1.44
C SER A 104 -11.47 9.78 2.14
N VAL A 105 -12.50 10.64 2.03
CA VAL A 105 -12.55 11.91 2.79
C VAL A 105 -12.60 11.67 4.29
N SER A 106 -13.32 10.64 4.74
CA SER A 106 -13.40 10.28 6.16
C SER A 106 -12.04 9.84 6.71
N ASP A 107 -11.28 9.05 5.96
CA ASP A 107 -9.94 8.60 6.37
C ASP A 107 -8.99 9.79 6.54
N ILE A 108 -8.99 10.71 5.58
CA ILE A 108 -8.17 11.94 5.64
C ILE A 108 -8.57 12.77 6.87
N ALA A 109 -9.87 12.91 7.13
CA ALA A 109 -10.37 13.65 8.28
C ALA A 109 -10.01 12.96 9.62
N ALA A 110 -10.02 11.62 9.67
CA ALA A 110 -9.61 10.84 10.85
C ALA A 110 -8.13 11.07 11.19
N MET A 111 -7.30 11.26 10.18
CA MET A 111 -5.88 11.63 10.31
C MET A 111 -5.65 13.13 10.57
N GLY A 112 -6.72 13.92 10.75
CA GLY A 112 -6.65 15.37 10.99
C GLY A 112 -6.26 16.19 9.76
N GLY A 113 -6.33 15.59 8.56
CA GLY A 113 -5.98 16.25 7.31
C GLY A 113 -7.12 17.06 6.70
N HIS A 114 -6.76 17.88 5.71
CA HIS A 114 -7.70 18.56 4.82
C HIS A 114 -7.68 17.89 3.44
N PRO A 115 -8.82 17.40 2.91
CA PRO A 115 -8.86 16.81 1.58
C PRO A 115 -8.77 17.91 0.50
N ASP A 116 -7.69 17.93 -0.27
CA ASP A 116 -7.47 18.92 -1.34
C ASP A 116 -7.90 18.41 -2.72
N TRP A 117 -7.61 17.14 -3.02
CA TRP A 117 -7.88 16.51 -4.31
C TRP A 117 -8.35 15.07 -4.14
N ALA A 118 -9.09 14.57 -5.13
CA ALA A 118 -9.50 13.18 -5.19
C ALA A 118 -9.26 12.60 -6.59
N LEU A 119 -8.86 11.34 -6.63
CA LEU A 119 -8.80 10.52 -7.84
C LEU A 119 -9.81 9.38 -7.70
N ALA A 120 -10.62 9.17 -8.74
CA ALA A 120 -11.59 8.09 -8.77
C ALA A 120 -11.34 7.17 -9.96
N THR A 121 -11.56 5.87 -9.75
CA THR A 121 -11.55 4.86 -10.80
C THR A 121 -12.80 4.00 -10.65
N GLY A 122 -13.38 3.57 -11.77
CA GLY A 122 -14.56 2.71 -11.75
C GLY A 122 -14.44 1.60 -12.78
N VAL A 123 -15.05 0.45 -12.45
CA VAL A 123 -15.27 -0.64 -13.40
C VAL A 123 -16.77 -0.82 -13.52
N LEU A 124 -17.28 -0.66 -14.74
CA LEU A 124 -18.71 -0.79 -15.04
C LEU A 124 -18.96 -2.09 -15.81
N PRO A 125 -20.13 -2.73 -15.62
CA PRO A 125 -20.51 -3.88 -16.43
C PRO A 125 -20.69 -3.48 -17.89
N ARG A 126 -20.59 -4.46 -18.80
CA ARG A 126 -20.85 -4.22 -20.23
C ARG A 126 -22.29 -3.74 -20.42
N GLY A 127 -22.46 -2.68 -21.22
CA GLY A 127 -23.78 -2.12 -21.53
C GLY A 127 -24.39 -1.29 -20.40
N TYR A 128 -23.58 -0.78 -19.47
CA TYR A 128 -24.06 0.12 -18.44
C TYR A 128 -24.71 1.37 -19.08
N PRO A 129 -25.98 1.68 -18.79
CA PRO A 129 -26.78 2.62 -19.57
C PRO A 129 -26.40 4.10 -19.41
N HIS A 130 -25.39 4.40 -18.60
CA HIS A 130 -24.93 5.76 -18.30
C HIS A 130 -23.45 6.00 -18.69
N ALA A 131 -22.87 5.16 -19.53
CA ALA A 131 -21.50 5.30 -20.07
C ALA A 131 -21.51 5.87 -21.50
#